data_AF-A0A7L2NCQ7-F1
#
_entry.id   AF-A0A7L2NCQ7-F1
#
_cell.length_a   1.000
_cell.length_b   1.000
_cell.length_c   1.000
_cell.angle_alpha   90.00
_cell.angle_beta   90.00
_cell.angle_gamma   90.00
#
_symmetry.space_group_name_H-M   'P 1'
#
loop_
_entity.id
_entity.type
_entity.pdbx_description
1 polymer ?
#
loop_
_entity_poly.entity_id
_entity_poly.type
_entity_poly.pdbx_seq_one_letter_code
_entity_poly.pdbx_strand_id
1 'polypeptide(L)'
;RQLSQELEELRRELQAAREESGKADPRIQELQEEMAGLKNHFQLQLVQEMKKTAQAEEQLRQHSQQEEQRVAQLEAQVSQVSELLGTYEKAKQRDQGTIQRLKDRVAQLDLENKTLALAASSRSLGEVAVEEATLDVTLLKEKMEKLRKLLQAAAGQGPEEPQEAEPPPGAGDGNGDKAPGGPCQQELRQLKEEFERCKGRAQQVLKSKASKDVGLAKELEEAREQLAELRDERLRLQLEAEEAERRHRQELEAGRQELRQLQQLHRQELERCQLQFRQRELRLEEEMHKQRDRALAVLAEKDGELERLRAPAPPHGHKGSSSPSSSSSGEGPGRESSSEILPQELPPCSGSEPTFFLYAEQLARKEVEIAALRKQRHRLEAQLHQLQGRALAEEERHRQEAEALRGQLQKSCRDRSREGANLEYLKNVVYRFLTLPDARGRQQTLTAILAILHFSPEEKLSIAKSSAHGSWWPHGKR
;
A
#
# COMPACT_ATOMS: atom_id res chain seq x y z
N ARG A 1 119.63 -5.68 -19.47
CA ARG A 1 119.11 -7.05 -19.74
C ARG A 1 118.16 -7.52 -18.63
N GLN A 2 118.49 -7.34 -17.34
CA GLN A 2 117.56 -7.63 -16.23
C GLN A 2 116.36 -6.66 -16.20
N LEU A 3 116.60 -5.34 -16.26
CA LEU A 3 115.52 -4.33 -16.31
C LEU A 3 114.56 -4.48 -17.50
N SER A 4 115.02 -5.00 -18.65
CA SER A 4 114.15 -5.25 -19.80
C SER A 4 113.25 -6.45 -19.60
N GLN A 5 113.72 -7.48 -18.88
CA GLN A 5 112.91 -8.66 -18.53
C GLN A 5 111.85 -8.30 -17.47
N GLU A 6 112.24 -7.53 -16.45
CA GLU A 6 111.32 -7.03 -15.42
C GLU A 6 110.22 -6.13 -16.02
N LEU A 7 110.55 -5.27 -17.00
CA LEU A 7 109.56 -4.45 -17.70
C LEU A 7 108.62 -5.28 -18.58
N GLU A 8 109.09 -6.38 -19.17
CA GLU A 8 108.24 -7.30 -19.94
C GLU A 8 107.32 -8.12 -19.03
N GLU A 9 107.80 -8.55 -17.86
CA GLU A 9 107.01 -9.23 -16.84
C GLU A 9 105.93 -8.31 -16.26
N LEU A 10 106.29 -7.09 -15.85
CA LEU A 10 105.32 -6.11 -15.37
C LEU A 10 104.28 -5.74 -16.44
N ARG A 11 104.66 -5.70 -17.72
CA ARG A 11 103.70 -5.49 -18.82
C ARG A 11 102.73 -6.66 -18.97
N ARG A 12 103.21 -7.90 -18.85
CA ARG A 12 102.36 -9.10 -18.89
C ARG A 12 101.42 -9.16 -17.68
N GLU A 13 101.91 -8.87 -16.49
CA GLU A 13 101.10 -8.82 -15.27
C GLU A 13 100.04 -7.71 -15.33
N LEU A 14 100.40 -6.54 -15.86
CA LEU A 14 99.46 -5.42 -16.02
C LEU A 14 98.42 -5.69 -17.13
N GLN A 15 98.77 -6.46 -18.16
CA GLN A 15 97.80 -6.98 -19.14
C GLN A 15 96.87 -8.02 -18.52
N ALA A 16 97.40 -8.98 -17.75
CA ALA A 16 96.59 -9.98 -17.05
C ALA A 16 95.63 -9.34 -16.03
N ALA A 17 96.10 -8.38 -15.23
CA ALA A 17 95.26 -7.64 -14.29
C ALA A 17 94.19 -6.78 -14.99
N ARG A 18 94.48 -6.25 -16.19
CA ARG A 18 93.48 -5.56 -17.03
C ARG A 18 92.44 -6.51 -17.61
N GLU A 19 92.83 -7.72 -18.00
CA GLU A 19 91.91 -8.75 -18.48
C GLU A 19 91.05 -9.33 -17.34
N GLU A 20 91.59 -9.42 -16.13
CA GLU A 20 90.86 -9.83 -14.93
C GLU A 20 89.87 -8.76 -14.45
N SER A 21 90.27 -7.48 -14.47
CA SER A 21 89.36 -6.36 -14.18
C SER A 21 88.36 -6.05 -15.29
N GLY A 22 88.59 -6.55 -16.51
CA GLY A 22 87.65 -6.47 -17.63
C GLY A 22 86.55 -7.54 -17.60
N LYS A 23 86.70 -8.60 -16.80
CA LYS A 23 85.63 -9.59 -16.57
C LYS A 23 84.66 -8.99 -15.56
N ALA A 24 83.45 -8.66 -16.02
CA ALA A 24 82.40 -8.16 -15.12
C ALA A 24 82.20 -9.15 -13.97
N ASP A 25 82.21 -8.64 -12.73
CA ASP A 25 82.11 -9.47 -11.53
C ASP A 25 80.95 -10.46 -11.66
N PRO A 26 81.16 -11.76 -11.39
CA PRO A 26 80.13 -12.78 -11.57
C PRO A 26 78.87 -12.48 -10.76
N ARG A 27 79.05 -11.83 -9.60
CA ARG A 27 77.95 -11.40 -8.74
C ARG A 27 77.09 -10.28 -9.33
N ILE A 28 77.66 -9.41 -10.16
CA ILE A 28 76.89 -8.38 -10.88
C ILE A 28 76.06 -9.04 -11.98
N GLN A 29 76.59 -10.08 -12.65
CA GLN A 29 75.85 -10.84 -13.65
C GLN A 29 74.67 -11.60 -13.01
N GLU A 30 74.90 -12.29 -11.89
CA GLU A 30 73.84 -12.96 -11.11
C GLU A 30 72.74 -11.97 -10.69
N LEU A 31 73.10 -10.80 -10.16
CA LEU A 31 72.13 -9.77 -9.80
C LEU A 31 71.37 -9.22 -11.02
N GLN A 32 72.02 -9.09 -12.19
CA GLN A 32 71.36 -8.67 -13.43
C GLN A 32 70.35 -9.73 -13.90
N GLU A 33 70.69 -11.02 -13.80
CA GLU A 33 69.81 -12.14 -14.12
C GLU A 33 68.61 -12.22 -13.15
N GLU A 34 68.84 -12.06 -11.85
CA GLU A 34 67.79 -12.00 -10.83
C GLU A 34 66.84 -10.83 -11.07
N MET A 35 67.38 -9.65 -11.40
CA MET A 35 66.57 -8.46 -11.72
C MET A 35 65.76 -8.65 -13.00
N ALA A 36 66.31 -9.32 -14.01
CA ALA A 36 65.57 -9.67 -15.22
C ALA A 36 64.46 -10.70 -14.92
N GLY A 37 64.76 -11.71 -14.09
CA GLY A 37 63.79 -12.70 -13.62
C GLY A 37 62.63 -12.08 -12.84
N LEU A 38 62.93 -11.18 -11.90
CA LEU A 38 61.92 -10.44 -11.15
C LEU A 38 61.08 -9.55 -12.05
N LYS A 39 61.68 -8.81 -12.99
CA LYS A 39 60.94 -8.00 -13.96
C LYS A 39 59.98 -8.84 -14.80
N ASN A 40 60.43 -9.99 -15.30
CA ASN A 40 59.59 -10.90 -16.07
C ASN A 40 58.46 -11.48 -15.21
N HIS A 41 58.74 -11.81 -13.94
CA HIS A 41 57.73 -12.30 -13.01
C HIS A 41 56.65 -11.23 -12.73
N PHE A 42 57.05 -9.99 -12.44
CA PHE A 42 56.11 -8.89 -12.23
C PHE A 42 55.30 -8.56 -13.49
N GLN A 43 55.92 -8.60 -14.67
CA GLN A 43 55.19 -8.42 -15.94
C GLN A 43 54.14 -9.52 -16.14
N LEU A 44 54.48 -10.79 -15.86
CA LEU A 44 53.54 -11.89 -15.95
C LEU A 44 52.40 -11.75 -14.93
N GLN A 45 52.70 -11.39 -13.69
CA GLN A 45 51.70 -11.13 -12.66
C GLN A 45 50.77 -9.98 -13.07
N LEU A 46 51.31 -8.87 -13.58
CA LEU A 46 50.51 -7.73 -14.04
C LEU A 46 49.54 -8.15 -15.15
N VAL A 47 50.01 -8.93 -16.13
CA VAL A 47 49.15 -9.45 -17.21
C VAL A 47 48.08 -10.40 -16.67
N GLN A 48 48.40 -11.24 -15.67
CA GLN A 48 47.42 -12.11 -15.03
C GLN A 48 46.36 -11.32 -14.26
N GLU A 49 46.76 -10.32 -13.50
CA GLU A 49 45.82 -9.45 -12.78
C GLU A 49 44.96 -8.65 -13.76
N MET A 50 45.53 -8.08 -14.83
CA MET A 50 44.76 -7.41 -15.89
C MET A 50 43.73 -8.33 -16.56
N LYS A 51 44.07 -9.62 -16.77
CA LYS A 51 43.11 -10.59 -17.31
C LYS A 51 41.99 -10.89 -16.32
N LYS A 52 42.30 -11.05 -15.04
CA LYS A 52 41.29 -11.26 -13.99
C LYS A 52 40.37 -10.05 -13.86
N THR A 53 40.91 -8.83 -13.90
CA THR A 53 40.11 -7.61 -13.83
C THR A 53 39.21 -7.46 -15.07
N ALA A 54 39.73 -7.75 -16.27
CA ALA A 54 38.92 -7.73 -17.49
C ALA A 54 37.75 -8.73 -17.44
N GLN A 55 38.00 -9.95 -16.95
CA GLN A 55 36.94 -10.95 -16.77
C GLN A 55 35.91 -10.52 -15.72
N ALA A 56 36.35 -9.94 -14.60
CA ALA A 56 35.44 -9.42 -13.57
C ALA A 56 34.60 -8.25 -14.10
N GLU A 57 35.19 -7.37 -14.91
CA GLU A 57 34.46 -6.28 -15.57
C GLU A 57 33.43 -6.80 -16.58
N GLU A 58 33.76 -7.81 -17.38
CA GLU A 58 32.81 -8.43 -18.31
C GLU A 58 31.63 -9.07 -17.58
N GLN A 59 31.89 -9.79 -16.49
CA GLN A 59 30.84 -10.36 -15.64
C GLN A 59 29.94 -9.27 -15.03
N LEU A 60 30.53 -8.17 -14.55
CA LEU A 60 29.78 -7.05 -14.00
C LEU A 60 28.94 -6.34 -15.08
N ARG A 61 29.49 -6.18 -16.30
CA ARG A 61 28.75 -5.63 -17.45
C ARG A 61 27.55 -6.52 -17.82
N GLN A 62 27.73 -7.84 -17.86
CA GLN A 62 26.64 -8.78 -18.12
C GLN A 62 25.55 -8.73 -17.05
N HIS A 63 25.95 -8.66 -15.78
CA HIS A 63 25.01 -8.52 -14.66
C HIS A 63 24.21 -7.21 -14.76
N SER A 64 24.89 -6.08 -14.99
CA SER A 64 24.25 -4.78 -15.18
C SER A 64 23.23 -4.81 -16.32
N GLN A 65 23.56 -5.43 -17.45
CA GLN A 65 22.64 -5.55 -18.59
C GLN A 65 21.40 -6.39 -18.25
N GLN A 66 21.57 -7.49 -17.50
CA GLN A 66 20.44 -8.31 -17.06
C GLN A 66 19.55 -7.57 -16.06
N GLU A 67 20.15 -6.81 -15.14
CA GLU A 67 19.42 -5.97 -14.19
C GLU A 67 18.66 -4.85 -14.92
N GLU A 68 19.29 -4.15 -15.86
CA GLU A 68 18.63 -3.13 -16.69
C GLU A 68 17.46 -3.70 -17.48
N GLN A 69 17.60 -4.89 -18.08
CA GLN A 69 16.52 -5.57 -18.78
C GLN A 69 15.38 -5.92 -17.82
N ARG A 70 15.69 -6.42 -16.63
CA ARG A 70 14.70 -6.75 -15.60
C ARG A 70 13.96 -5.49 -15.14
N VAL A 71 14.68 -4.39 -14.90
CA VAL A 71 14.10 -3.10 -14.51
C VAL A 71 13.18 -2.59 -15.62
N ALA A 72 13.62 -2.61 -16.88
CA ALA A 72 12.80 -2.18 -18.01
C ALA A 72 11.51 -3.01 -18.16
N GLN A 73 11.58 -4.32 -17.92
CA GLN A 73 10.40 -5.20 -17.91
C GLN A 73 9.43 -4.85 -16.77
N LEU A 74 9.95 -4.61 -15.57
CA LEU A 74 9.13 -4.20 -14.42
C LEU A 74 8.49 -2.83 -14.65
N GLU A 75 9.24 -1.87 -15.21
CA GLU A 75 8.71 -0.55 -15.59
C GLU A 75 7.57 -0.66 -16.61
N ALA A 76 7.71 -1.53 -17.61
CA ALA A 76 6.66 -1.79 -18.59
C ALA A 76 5.41 -2.45 -17.97
N GLN A 77 5.59 -3.36 -17.00
CA GLN A 77 4.45 -3.92 -16.26
C GLN A 77 3.75 -2.87 -15.39
N VAL A 78 4.53 -2.01 -14.71
CA VAL A 78 4.00 -0.91 -13.91
C VAL A 78 3.24 0.10 -14.79
N SER A 79 3.74 0.39 -15.99
CA SER A 79 3.03 1.28 -16.92
C SER A 79 1.71 0.68 -17.38
N GLN A 80 1.68 -0.61 -17.73
CA GLN A 80 0.44 -1.32 -18.10
C GLN A 80 -0.59 -1.31 -16.96
N VAL A 81 -0.18 -1.62 -15.73
CA VAL A 81 -1.07 -1.60 -14.56
C VAL A 81 -1.57 -0.18 -14.28
N SER A 82 -0.72 0.83 -14.45
CA SER A 82 -1.09 2.24 -14.28
C SER A 82 -2.10 2.70 -15.33
N GLU A 83 -1.94 2.28 -16.58
CA GLU A 83 -2.90 2.53 -17.65
C GLU A 83 -4.24 1.84 -17.37
N LEU A 84 -4.24 0.56 -16.98
CA LEU A 84 -5.45 -0.18 -16.62
C LEU A 84 -6.17 0.48 -15.44
N LEU A 85 -5.45 0.85 -14.38
CA LEU A 85 -6.02 1.58 -13.24
C LEU A 85 -6.61 2.93 -13.69
N GLY A 86 -5.93 3.65 -14.58
CA GLY A 86 -6.42 4.89 -15.16
C GLY A 86 -7.71 4.71 -15.97
N THR A 87 -7.84 3.62 -16.74
CA THR A 87 -9.08 3.30 -17.46
C THR A 87 -10.21 2.91 -16.51
N TYR A 88 -9.91 2.14 -15.46
CA TYR A 88 -10.88 1.72 -14.45
C TYR A 88 -11.42 2.91 -13.66
N GLU A 89 -10.55 3.83 -13.21
CA GLU A 89 -10.98 5.03 -12.49
C GLU A 89 -11.85 5.94 -13.39
N LYS A 90 -11.51 6.08 -14.68
CA LYS A 90 -12.37 6.79 -15.65
C LYS A 90 -13.73 6.12 -15.83
N ALA A 91 -13.80 4.79 -15.90
CA ALA A 91 -15.06 4.05 -15.99
C ALA A 91 -15.90 4.27 -14.73
N LYS A 92 -15.30 4.10 -13.55
CA LYS A 92 -15.94 4.36 -12.25
C LYS A 92 -16.46 5.80 -12.12
N GLN A 93 -15.75 6.81 -12.63
CA GLN A 93 -16.22 8.19 -12.65
C GLN A 93 -17.47 8.36 -13.55
N ARG A 94 -17.50 7.68 -14.70
CA ARG A 94 -18.69 7.66 -15.56
C ARG A 94 -19.87 7.01 -14.85
N ASP A 95 -19.64 5.88 -14.19
CA ASP A 95 -20.66 5.15 -13.43
C ASP A 95 -21.18 5.96 -12.23
N GLN A 96 -20.31 6.67 -11.52
CA GLN A 96 -20.75 7.60 -10.49
C GLN A 96 -21.63 8.71 -11.06
N GLY A 97 -21.30 9.23 -12.25
CA GLY A 97 -22.13 10.18 -12.97
C GLY A 97 -23.49 9.62 -13.39
N THR A 98 -23.55 8.38 -13.89
CA THR A 98 -24.83 7.73 -14.25
C THR A 98 -25.67 7.44 -13.01
N ILE A 99 -25.06 6.94 -11.93
CA ILE A 99 -25.72 6.73 -10.64
C ILE A 99 -26.32 8.04 -10.12
N GLN A 100 -25.60 9.15 -10.21
CA GLN A 100 -26.11 10.45 -9.76
C GLN A 100 -27.32 10.89 -10.58
N ARG A 101 -27.27 10.76 -11.92
CA ARG A 101 -28.42 11.07 -12.79
C ARG A 101 -29.64 10.18 -12.50
N LEU A 102 -29.41 8.89 -12.24
CA LEU A 102 -30.48 7.96 -11.88
C LEU A 102 -31.09 8.33 -10.52
N LYS A 103 -30.28 8.70 -9.53
CA LYS A 103 -30.76 9.21 -8.23
C LYS A 103 -31.59 10.48 -8.41
N ASP A 104 -31.14 11.42 -9.22
CA ASP A 104 -31.87 12.66 -9.50
C ASP A 104 -33.20 12.36 -10.21
N ARG A 105 -33.22 11.40 -11.15
CA ARG A 105 -34.46 10.97 -11.83
C ARG A 105 -35.43 10.27 -10.87
N VAL A 106 -34.95 9.41 -9.98
CA VAL A 106 -35.79 8.78 -8.94
C VAL A 106 -36.37 9.86 -8.02
N ALA A 107 -35.56 10.83 -7.58
CA ALA A 107 -36.05 11.94 -6.76
C ALA A 107 -37.11 12.79 -7.49
N GLN A 108 -36.95 13.05 -8.79
CA GLN A 108 -37.97 13.71 -9.61
C GLN A 108 -39.27 12.89 -9.67
N LEU A 109 -39.17 11.60 -9.96
CA LEU A 109 -40.33 10.70 -9.99
C LEU A 109 -41.03 10.62 -8.63
N ASP A 110 -40.29 10.63 -7.53
CA ASP A 110 -40.85 10.67 -6.17
C ASP A 110 -41.61 11.97 -5.90
N LEU A 111 -41.12 13.11 -6.40
CA LEU A 111 -41.83 14.40 -6.30
C LEU A 111 -43.09 14.41 -7.17
N GLU A 112 -43.00 13.90 -8.40
CA GLU A 112 -44.14 13.75 -9.31
C GLU A 112 -45.22 12.84 -8.67
N ASN A 113 -44.83 11.67 -8.16
CA ASN A 113 -45.72 10.73 -7.47
C ASN A 113 -46.35 11.33 -6.21
N LYS A 114 -45.59 12.05 -5.37
CA LYS A 114 -46.14 12.76 -4.21
C LYS A 114 -47.17 13.80 -4.62
N THR A 115 -46.90 14.55 -5.69
CA THR A 115 -47.82 15.57 -6.21
C THR A 115 -49.09 14.94 -6.77
N LEU A 116 -48.97 13.84 -7.52
CA LEU A 116 -50.10 13.08 -8.03
C LEU A 116 -50.93 12.45 -6.89
N ALA A 117 -50.29 11.90 -5.86
CA ALA A 117 -50.97 11.36 -4.69
C ALA A 117 -51.74 12.44 -3.92
N LEU A 118 -51.16 13.64 -3.75
CA LEU A 118 -51.85 14.77 -3.14
C LEU A 118 -53.05 15.24 -3.99
N ALA A 119 -52.89 15.33 -5.31
CA ALA A 119 -53.98 15.69 -6.21
C ALA A 119 -55.11 14.64 -6.23
N ALA A 120 -54.77 13.34 -6.19
CA ALA A 120 -55.73 12.26 -6.09
C ALA A 120 -56.47 12.25 -4.74
N SER A 121 -55.75 12.47 -3.63
CA SER A 121 -56.34 12.59 -2.29
C SER A 121 -57.25 13.82 -2.15
N SER A 122 -56.89 14.92 -2.81
CA SER A 122 -57.71 16.14 -2.82
C SER A 122 -58.97 15.97 -3.69
N ARG A 123 -58.91 15.22 -4.79
CA ARG A 123 -60.12 14.81 -5.54
C ARG A 123 -60.97 13.81 -4.78
N SER A 124 -60.38 12.83 -4.09
CA SER A 124 -61.15 11.84 -3.31
C SER A 124 -61.90 12.45 -2.12
N LEU A 125 -61.36 13.52 -1.50
CA LEU A 125 -62.07 14.25 -0.43
C LEU A 125 -63.16 15.20 -0.96
N GLY A 126 -63.10 15.60 -2.23
CA GLY A 126 -64.03 16.55 -2.84
C GLY A 126 -65.16 15.92 -3.67
N GLU A 127 -64.88 14.86 -4.44
CA GLU A 127 -65.89 14.20 -5.29
C GLU A 127 -66.75 13.18 -4.50
N VAL A 128 -66.17 12.41 -3.57
CA VAL A 128 -66.92 11.38 -2.83
C VAL A 128 -67.92 11.99 -1.84
N ALA A 129 -67.57 13.12 -1.20
CA ALA A 129 -68.44 13.78 -0.24
C ALA A 129 -69.64 14.53 -0.88
N VAL A 130 -69.53 14.91 -2.16
CA VAL A 130 -70.59 15.64 -2.87
C VAL A 130 -71.51 14.68 -3.64
N GLU A 131 -70.99 13.57 -4.18
CA GLU A 131 -71.80 12.62 -4.95
C GLU A 131 -72.54 11.58 -4.09
N GLU A 132 -72.03 11.18 -2.90
CA GLU A 132 -72.77 10.25 -2.02
C GLU A 132 -73.91 10.90 -1.23
N ALA A 133 -73.83 12.20 -0.94
CA ALA A 133 -74.87 12.91 -0.18
C ALA A 133 -76.02 13.43 -1.06
N THR A 134 -75.86 13.46 -2.38
CA THR A 134 -76.85 14.03 -3.33
C THR A 134 -77.47 13.02 -4.29
N LEU A 135 -77.12 11.73 -4.18
CA LEU A 135 -77.99 10.64 -4.63
C LEU A 135 -79.11 10.40 -3.60
N ASP A 136 -79.86 11.49 -3.44
CA ASP A 136 -81.14 11.70 -2.79
C ASP A 136 -81.92 10.43 -2.44
N VAL A 137 -81.81 10.03 -1.17
CA VAL A 137 -82.78 9.16 -0.48
C VAL A 137 -84.21 9.69 -0.66
N THR A 138 -84.38 11.00 -0.85
CA THR A 138 -85.63 11.70 -1.21
C THR A 138 -86.12 11.35 -2.62
N LEU A 139 -85.27 11.35 -3.65
CA LEU A 139 -85.58 10.89 -5.02
C LEU A 139 -85.91 9.41 -5.07
N LEU A 140 -85.19 8.59 -4.28
CA LEU A 140 -85.48 7.17 -4.16
C LEU A 140 -86.82 6.93 -3.45
N LYS A 141 -87.12 7.69 -2.40
CA LYS A 141 -88.43 7.69 -1.73
C LYS A 141 -89.56 8.14 -2.65
N GLU A 142 -89.34 9.18 -3.46
CA GLU A 142 -90.32 9.65 -4.45
C GLU A 142 -90.55 8.60 -5.55
N LYS A 143 -89.50 7.92 -6.03
CA LYS A 143 -89.63 6.82 -7.00
C LYS A 143 -90.32 5.60 -6.38
N MET A 144 -90.00 5.27 -5.13
CA MET A 144 -90.68 4.22 -4.36
C MET A 144 -92.15 4.55 -4.12
N GLU A 145 -92.50 5.80 -3.82
CA GLU A 145 -93.90 6.25 -3.69
C GLU A 145 -94.63 6.25 -5.04
N LYS A 146 -93.97 6.62 -6.14
CA LYS A 146 -94.54 6.52 -7.49
C LYS A 146 -94.82 5.05 -7.84
N LEU A 147 -93.90 4.14 -7.56
CA LEU A 147 -94.12 2.69 -7.74
C LEU A 147 -95.22 2.16 -6.83
N ARG A 148 -95.31 2.64 -5.58
CA ARG A 148 -96.37 2.26 -4.63
C ARG A 148 -97.75 2.77 -5.07
N LYS A 149 -97.83 3.98 -5.62
CA LYS A 149 -99.05 4.55 -6.22
C LYS A 149 -99.46 3.81 -7.49
N LEU A 150 -98.51 3.39 -8.33
CA LEU A 150 -98.78 2.55 -9.50
C LEU A 150 -99.24 1.14 -9.10
N LEU A 151 -98.65 0.56 -8.05
CA LEU A 151 -99.10 -0.71 -7.47
C LEU A 151 -100.46 -0.60 -6.80
N GLN A 152 -100.80 0.51 -6.15
CA GLN A 152 -102.14 0.75 -5.62
C GLN A 152 -103.17 1.03 -6.71
N ALA A 153 -102.78 1.66 -7.82
CA ALA A 153 -103.63 1.81 -8.99
C ALA A 153 -103.89 0.46 -9.68
N ALA A 154 -102.90 -0.44 -9.68
CA ALA A 154 -103.05 -1.82 -10.16
C ALA A 154 -103.83 -2.71 -9.19
N ALA A 155 -103.67 -2.52 -7.87
CA ALA A 155 -104.38 -3.28 -6.83
C ALA A 155 -105.81 -2.77 -6.55
N GLY A 156 -106.15 -1.57 -6.99
CA GLY A 156 -107.53 -1.05 -7.02
C GLY A 156 -108.39 -1.66 -8.14
N GLN A 157 -107.78 -2.44 -9.04
CA GLN A 157 -108.45 -3.41 -9.87
C GLN A 157 -108.25 -4.79 -9.27
N GLY A 158 -109.24 -5.28 -8.53
CA GLY A 158 -109.38 -6.71 -8.29
C GLY A 158 -110.86 -7.05 -8.32
N PRO A 159 -111.24 -8.33 -8.43
CA PRO A 159 -110.55 -9.50 -8.99
C PRO A 159 -111.42 -10.16 -10.10
N GLU A 160 -110.81 -10.66 -11.18
CA GLU A 160 -111.49 -11.66 -12.03
C GLU A 160 -110.53 -12.83 -12.29
N GLU A 161 -110.60 -13.83 -11.40
CA GLU A 161 -110.66 -15.22 -11.87
C GLU A 161 -112.10 -15.42 -12.38
N PRO A 162 -112.31 -16.11 -13.51
CA PRO A 162 -112.64 -17.53 -13.37
C PRO A 162 -112.22 -18.44 -14.55
N GLN A 163 -111.78 -19.64 -14.16
CA GLN A 163 -112.24 -20.97 -14.61
C GLN A 163 -112.09 -21.45 -16.07
N GLU A 164 -111.69 -22.72 -16.11
CA GLU A 164 -111.73 -23.74 -17.17
C GLU A 164 -112.90 -23.66 -18.16
N ALA A 165 -112.61 -23.96 -19.43
CA ALA A 165 -113.46 -24.80 -20.30
C ALA A 165 -112.73 -25.21 -21.60
N GLU A 166 -112.53 -26.52 -21.78
CA GLU A 166 -112.50 -27.21 -23.09
C GLU A 166 -113.92 -27.25 -23.72
N PRO A 167 -114.17 -27.73 -24.97
CA PRO A 167 -113.49 -27.56 -26.26
C PRO A 167 -114.53 -27.18 -27.41
N PRO A 168 -114.41 -27.60 -28.70
CA PRO A 168 -114.56 -26.78 -29.93
C PRO A 168 -115.99 -26.73 -30.56
N PRO A 169 -116.23 -25.99 -31.67
CA PRO A 169 -116.23 -26.65 -33.01
C PRO A 169 -115.84 -25.76 -34.23
N GLY A 170 -115.22 -26.40 -35.23
CA GLY A 170 -115.66 -26.41 -36.64
C GLY A 170 -115.78 -25.13 -37.50
N ALA A 171 -115.18 -25.24 -38.69
CA ALA A 171 -115.38 -24.46 -39.93
C ALA A 171 -114.85 -23.01 -39.88
N GLY A 172 -114.09 -22.50 -40.84
CA GLY A 172 -113.96 -22.81 -42.26
C GLY A 172 -113.84 -21.45 -42.94
N ASP A 173 -112.83 -21.29 -43.79
CA ASP A 173 -112.57 -20.26 -44.80
C ASP A 173 -113.14 -18.83 -44.67
N GLY A 174 -112.28 -17.85 -44.92
CA GLY A 174 -112.70 -16.64 -45.62
C GLY A 174 -112.07 -15.34 -45.14
N ASN A 175 -111.04 -14.90 -45.87
CA ASN A 175 -110.92 -13.56 -46.45
C ASN A 175 -111.17 -12.31 -45.58
N GLY A 176 -110.17 -11.42 -45.59
CA GLY A 176 -110.42 -9.97 -45.59
C GLY A 176 -109.88 -9.19 -44.39
N ASP A 177 -108.74 -8.54 -44.61
CA ASP A 177 -108.40 -7.17 -44.17
C ASP A 177 -109.07 -6.61 -42.89
N LYS A 178 -108.28 -6.46 -41.83
CA LYS A 178 -107.77 -5.16 -41.33
C LYS A 178 -106.91 -5.34 -40.07
N ALA A 179 -105.79 -4.63 -40.04
CA ALA A 179 -104.70 -4.72 -39.07
C ALA A 179 -105.12 -4.56 -37.59
N PRO A 180 -104.36 -5.22 -36.69
CA PRO A 180 -103.57 -4.50 -35.71
C PRO A 180 -102.12 -5.01 -35.66
N GLY A 181 -101.45 -5.07 -36.82
CA GLY A 181 -100.06 -5.54 -36.93
C GLY A 181 -98.98 -4.47 -36.73
N GLY A 182 -99.34 -3.18 -36.64
CA GLY A 182 -98.38 -2.07 -36.63
C GLY A 182 -97.42 -2.04 -35.42
N PRO A 183 -97.92 -2.11 -34.17
CA PRO A 183 -97.07 -2.05 -32.98
C PRO A 183 -96.20 -3.30 -32.83
N CYS A 184 -96.80 -4.49 -32.98
CA CYS A 184 -96.10 -5.76 -32.82
C CYS A 184 -95.02 -5.98 -33.91
N GLN A 185 -95.26 -5.51 -35.14
CA GLN A 185 -94.28 -5.59 -36.23
C GLN A 185 -93.18 -4.52 -36.11
N GLN A 186 -93.45 -3.36 -35.48
CA GLN A 186 -92.41 -2.38 -35.12
C GLN A 186 -91.54 -2.87 -33.95
N GLU A 187 -92.13 -3.43 -32.90
CA GLU A 187 -91.41 -4.05 -31.77
C GLU A 187 -90.48 -5.16 -32.26
N LEU A 188 -90.94 -6.01 -33.19
CA LEU A 188 -90.12 -7.06 -33.77
C LEU A 188 -88.95 -6.54 -34.62
N ARG A 189 -89.10 -5.35 -35.24
CA ARG A 189 -88.00 -4.67 -35.94
C ARG A 189 -87.01 -4.06 -34.95
N GLN A 190 -87.50 -3.41 -33.90
CA GLN A 190 -86.66 -2.87 -32.82
C GLN A 190 -85.86 -3.98 -32.13
N LEU A 191 -86.49 -5.11 -31.79
CA LEU A 191 -85.80 -6.25 -31.19
C LEU A 191 -84.70 -6.83 -32.11
N LYS A 192 -84.95 -6.87 -33.43
CA LYS A 192 -83.95 -7.32 -34.41
C LYS A 192 -82.78 -6.34 -34.52
N GLU A 193 -83.05 -5.05 -34.51
CA GLU A 193 -82.01 -4.01 -34.50
C GLU A 193 -81.20 -4.03 -33.20
N GLU A 194 -81.85 -4.23 -32.05
CA GLU A 194 -81.20 -4.41 -30.75
C GLU A 194 -80.38 -5.69 -30.69
N PHE A 195 -80.86 -6.78 -31.28
CA PHE A 195 -80.13 -8.04 -31.38
C PHE A 195 -78.90 -7.90 -32.26
N GLU A 196 -79.01 -7.29 -33.44
CA GLU A 196 -77.86 -7.03 -34.31
C GLU A 196 -76.86 -6.05 -33.66
N ARG A 197 -77.34 -5.04 -32.91
CA ARG A 197 -76.47 -4.20 -32.07
C ARG A 197 -75.78 -5.01 -30.96
N CYS A 198 -76.48 -5.93 -30.31
CA CYS A 198 -75.93 -6.76 -29.25
C CYS A 198 -74.87 -7.73 -29.78
N LYS A 199 -75.15 -8.36 -30.94
CA LYS A 199 -74.23 -9.21 -31.68
C LYS A 199 -72.99 -8.46 -32.17
N GLY A 200 -73.15 -7.24 -32.68
CA GLY A 200 -72.04 -6.36 -33.05
C GLY A 200 -71.15 -6.02 -31.85
N ARG A 201 -71.75 -5.67 -30.71
CA ARG A 201 -71.02 -5.41 -29.45
C ARG A 201 -70.28 -6.65 -28.96
N ALA A 202 -70.91 -7.82 -28.96
CA ALA A 202 -70.28 -9.08 -28.56
C ALA A 202 -69.10 -9.46 -29.47
N GLN A 203 -69.25 -9.32 -30.80
CA GLN A 203 -68.15 -9.55 -31.74
C GLN A 203 -67.00 -8.56 -31.54
N GLN A 204 -67.29 -7.28 -31.24
CA GLN A 204 -66.26 -6.28 -30.97
C GLN A 204 -65.52 -6.55 -29.66
N VAL A 205 -66.22 -7.00 -28.61
CA VAL A 205 -65.60 -7.42 -27.34
C VAL A 205 -64.72 -8.66 -27.56
N LEU A 206 -65.16 -9.64 -28.32
CA LEU A 206 -64.36 -10.84 -28.62
C LEU A 206 -63.12 -10.50 -29.46
N LYS A 207 -63.25 -9.65 -30.49
CA LYS A 207 -62.12 -9.19 -31.30
C LYS A 207 -61.12 -8.38 -30.48
N SER A 208 -61.59 -7.46 -29.65
CA SER A 208 -60.72 -6.66 -28.78
C SER A 208 -60.06 -7.49 -27.67
N LYS A 209 -60.75 -8.52 -27.16
CA LYS A 209 -60.15 -9.49 -26.23
C LYS A 209 -59.08 -10.33 -26.91
N ALA A 210 -59.38 -10.90 -28.08
CA ALA A 210 -58.40 -11.68 -28.85
C ALA A 210 -57.15 -10.87 -29.23
N SER A 211 -57.30 -9.59 -29.62
CA SER A 211 -56.13 -8.74 -29.91
C SER A 211 -55.30 -8.42 -28.66
N LYS A 212 -55.94 -8.26 -27.50
CA LYS A 212 -55.26 -8.05 -26.22
C LYS A 212 -54.53 -9.31 -25.77
N ASP A 213 -55.18 -10.47 -25.88
CA ASP A 213 -54.59 -11.76 -25.52
C ASP A 213 -53.34 -12.08 -26.38
N VAL A 214 -53.37 -11.72 -27.67
CA VAL A 214 -52.19 -11.84 -28.56
C VAL A 214 -51.08 -10.85 -28.17
N GLY A 215 -51.42 -9.64 -27.72
CA GLY A 215 -50.43 -8.67 -27.21
C GLY A 215 -49.77 -9.19 -25.92
N LEU A 216 -50.58 -9.64 -24.96
CA LEU A 216 -50.10 -10.21 -23.69
C LEU A 216 -49.24 -11.47 -23.89
N ALA A 217 -49.57 -12.30 -24.88
CA ALA A 217 -48.78 -13.49 -25.22
C ALA A 217 -47.38 -13.12 -25.73
N LYS A 218 -47.28 -12.09 -26.60
CA LYS A 218 -45.99 -11.59 -27.10
C LYS A 218 -45.15 -10.96 -25.98
N GLU A 219 -45.75 -10.14 -25.12
CA GLU A 219 -45.06 -9.57 -23.96
C GLU A 219 -44.55 -10.66 -23.02
N LEU A 220 -45.31 -11.75 -22.84
CA LEU A 220 -44.87 -12.93 -22.08
C LEU A 220 -43.72 -13.68 -22.74
N GLU A 221 -43.70 -13.78 -24.08
CA GLU A 221 -42.60 -14.38 -24.83
C GLU A 221 -41.33 -13.52 -24.74
N GLU A 222 -41.43 -12.21 -24.97
CA GLU A 222 -40.33 -11.26 -24.82
C GLU A 222 -39.75 -11.27 -23.39
N ALA A 223 -40.61 -11.31 -22.36
CA ALA A 223 -40.17 -11.41 -20.97
C ALA A 223 -39.47 -12.75 -20.68
N ARG A 224 -39.88 -13.85 -21.33
CA ARG A 224 -39.22 -15.16 -21.20
C ARG A 224 -37.86 -15.18 -21.89
N GLU A 225 -37.75 -14.56 -23.05
CA GLU A 225 -36.48 -14.39 -23.78
C GLU A 225 -35.50 -13.55 -22.95
N GLN A 226 -35.92 -12.41 -22.43
CA GLN A 226 -35.11 -11.59 -21.53
C GLN A 226 -34.68 -12.35 -20.27
N LEU A 227 -35.57 -13.17 -19.69
CA LEU A 227 -35.22 -14.02 -18.56
C LEU A 227 -34.21 -15.11 -18.93
N ALA A 228 -34.23 -15.64 -20.16
CA ALA A 228 -33.26 -16.60 -20.64
C ALA A 228 -31.90 -15.93 -20.89
N GLU A 229 -31.87 -14.77 -21.53
CA GLU A 229 -30.67 -13.98 -21.76
C GLU A 229 -29.98 -13.59 -20.44
N LEU A 230 -30.75 -13.08 -19.47
CA LEU A 230 -30.21 -12.73 -18.14
C LEU A 230 -29.68 -13.95 -17.39
N ARG A 231 -30.26 -15.14 -17.59
CA ARG A 231 -29.75 -16.39 -17.00
C ARG A 231 -28.43 -16.79 -17.64
N ASP A 232 -28.33 -16.72 -18.96
CA ASP A 232 -27.11 -17.04 -19.70
C ASP A 232 -25.99 -16.05 -19.37
N GLU A 233 -26.30 -14.75 -19.25
CA GLU A 233 -25.35 -13.74 -18.80
C GLU A 233 -24.89 -14.01 -17.36
N ARG A 234 -25.80 -14.38 -16.46
CA ARG A 234 -25.42 -14.76 -15.09
C ARG A 234 -24.49 -15.95 -15.08
N LEU A 235 -24.75 -16.97 -15.90
CA LEU A 235 -23.89 -18.15 -16.02
C LEU A 235 -22.51 -17.80 -16.58
N ARG A 236 -22.44 -16.94 -17.61
CA ARG A 236 -21.15 -16.45 -18.16
C ARG A 236 -20.34 -15.70 -17.12
N LEU A 237 -20.96 -14.75 -16.43
CA LEU A 237 -20.29 -13.98 -15.37
C LEU A 237 -19.82 -14.88 -14.21
N GLN A 238 -20.59 -15.92 -13.88
CA GLN A 238 -20.19 -16.92 -12.88
C GLN A 238 -18.95 -17.70 -13.32
N LEU A 239 -18.91 -18.16 -14.57
CA LEU A 239 -17.75 -18.88 -15.12
C LEU A 239 -16.50 -17.98 -15.18
N GLU A 240 -16.64 -16.73 -15.64
CA GLU A 240 -15.55 -15.76 -15.68
C GLU A 240 -15.01 -15.45 -14.27
N ALA A 241 -15.89 -15.30 -13.29
CA ALA A 241 -15.49 -15.10 -11.89
C ALA A 241 -14.73 -16.32 -11.33
N GLU A 242 -15.20 -17.54 -11.60
CA GLU A 242 -14.51 -18.75 -11.20
C GLU A 242 -13.14 -18.91 -11.87
N GLU A 243 -13.03 -18.59 -13.15
CA GLU A 243 -11.75 -18.62 -13.87
C GLU A 243 -10.77 -17.59 -13.34
N ALA A 244 -11.22 -16.35 -13.09
CA ALA A 244 -10.41 -15.32 -12.48
C ALA A 244 -9.95 -15.75 -11.07
N GLU A 245 -10.84 -16.34 -10.27
CA GLU A 245 -10.48 -16.85 -8.95
C GLU A 245 -9.43 -17.98 -9.04
N ARG A 246 -9.57 -18.91 -10.00
CA ARG A 246 -8.57 -19.97 -10.24
C ARG A 246 -7.20 -19.38 -10.62
N ARG A 247 -7.16 -18.37 -11.50
CA ARG A 247 -5.92 -17.68 -11.90
C ARG A 247 -5.24 -17.01 -10.70
N HIS A 248 -6.00 -16.23 -9.92
CA HIS A 248 -5.45 -15.58 -8.73
C HIS A 248 -4.98 -16.57 -7.66
N ARG A 249 -5.67 -17.70 -7.48
CA ARG A 249 -5.20 -18.77 -6.59
C ARG A 249 -3.86 -19.34 -7.05
N GLN A 250 -3.70 -19.58 -8.35
CA GLN A 250 -2.43 -20.06 -8.91
C GLN A 250 -1.30 -19.02 -8.75
N GLU A 251 -1.56 -17.74 -9.02
CA GLU A 251 -0.60 -16.65 -8.81
C GLU A 251 -0.18 -16.55 -7.33
N LEU A 252 -1.14 -16.65 -6.41
CA LEU A 252 -0.86 -16.64 -4.97
C LEU A 252 -0.04 -17.87 -4.55
N GLU A 253 -0.32 -19.04 -5.10
CA GLU A 253 0.45 -20.26 -4.83
C GLU A 253 1.87 -20.17 -5.38
N ALA A 254 2.06 -19.65 -6.60
CA ALA A 254 3.36 -19.41 -7.19
C ALA A 254 4.18 -18.41 -6.35
N GLY A 255 3.59 -17.26 -5.99
CA GLY A 255 4.25 -16.28 -5.13
C GLY A 255 4.59 -16.84 -3.74
N ARG A 256 3.75 -17.71 -3.17
CA ARG A 256 4.05 -18.41 -1.92
C ARG A 256 5.23 -19.38 -2.08
N GLN A 257 5.34 -20.07 -3.22
CA GLN A 257 6.46 -20.97 -3.49
C GLN A 257 7.77 -20.19 -3.67
N GLU A 258 7.75 -19.09 -4.43
CA GLU A 258 8.90 -18.19 -4.60
C GLU A 258 9.38 -17.61 -3.27
N LEU A 259 8.44 -17.14 -2.42
CA LEU A 259 8.78 -16.64 -1.08
C LEU A 259 9.47 -17.72 -0.24
N ARG A 260 8.98 -18.97 -0.28
CA ARG A 260 9.62 -20.09 0.44
C ARG A 260 11.01 -20.40 -0.09
N GLN A 261 11.21 -20.37 -1.40
CA GLN A 261 12.52 -20.57 -2.02
C GLN A 261 13.50 -19.47 -1.61
N LEU A 262 13.08 -18.20 -1.69
CA LEU A 262 13.90 -17.07 -1.24
C LEU A 262 14.26 -17.15 0.24
N GLN A 263 13.30 -17.54 1.10
CA GLN A 263 13.57 -17.77 2.53
C GLN A 263 14.59 -18.89 2.76
N GLN A 264 14.51 -19.98 2.00
CA GLN A 264 15.47 -21.09 2.09
C GLN A 264 16.86 -20.65 1.63
N LEU A 265 16.96 -19.93 0.51
CA LEU A 265 18.24 -19.40 0.01
C LEU A 265 18.86 -18.42 1.01
N HIS A 266 18.07 -17.48 1.52
CA HIS A 266 18.55 -16.53 2.53
C HIS A 266 19.04 -17.24 3.80
N ARG A 267 18.32 -18.26 4.26
CA ARG A 267 18.75 -19.08 5.40
C ARG A 267 20.09 -19.80 5.11
N GLN A 268 20.24 -20.38 3.92
CA GLN A 268 21.48 -21.03 3.52
C GLN A 268 22.65 -20.03 3.43
N GLU A 269 22.42 -18.82 2.92
CA GLU A 269 23.42 -17.75 2.86
C GLU A 269 23.83 -17.29 4.26
N LEU A 270 22.86 -17.11 5.17
CA LEU A 270 23.15 -16.81 6.57
C LEU A 270 24.00 -17.90 7.22
N GLU A 271 23.63 -19.17 7.04
CA GLU A 271 24.40 -20.31 7.56
C GLU A 271 25.82 -20.35 6.97
N ARG A 272 25.97 -20.09 5.66
CA ARG A 272 27.29 -19.98 5.00
C ARG A 272 28.13 -18.85 5.58
N CYS A 273 27.56 -17.66 5.73
CA CYS A 273 28.25 -16.50 6.31
C CYS A 273 28.68 -16.79 7.76
N GLN A 274 27.79 -17.35 8.58
CA GLN A 274 28.11 -17.73 9.96
C GLN A 274 29.26 -18.73 10.02
N LEU A 275 29.25 -19.76 9.17
CA LEU A 275 30.34 -20.73 9.10
C LEU A 275 31.66 -20.08 8.68
N GLN A 276 31.64 -19.16 7.71
CA GLN A 276 32.83 -18.43 7.30
C GLN A 276 33.40 -17.56 8.42
N PHE A 277 32.56 -16.88 9.20
CA PHE A 277 33.01 -16.09 10.35
C PHE A 277 33.60 -16.99 11.44
N ARG A 278 32.93 -18.10 11.79
CA ARG A 278 33.48 -19.08 12.73
C ARG A 278 34.83 -19.64 12.29
N GLN A 279 35.00 -19.93 11.00
CA GLN A 279 36.28 -20.39 10.46
C GLN A 279 37.38 -19.32 10.57
N ARG A 280 37.05 -18.04 10.37
CA ARG A 280 37.99 -16.93 10.54
C ARG A 280 38.38 -16.75 12.01
N GLU A 281 37.41 -16.86 12.91
CA GLU A 281 37.64 -16.81 14.36
C GLU A 281 38.60 -17.91 14.79
N LEU A 282 38.35 -19.17 14.41
CA LEU A 282 39.23 -20.30 14.73
C LEU A 282 40.66 -20.11 14.19
N ARG A 283 40.82 -19.60 12.97
CA ARG A 283 42.16 -19.32 12.40
C ARG A 283 42.92 -18.26 13.20
N LEU A 284 42.23 -17.19 13.59
CA LEU A 284 42.82 -16.15 14.42
C LEU A 284 43.20 -16.70 15.81
N GLU A 285 42.35 -17.52 16.42
CA GLU A 285 42.66 -18.20 17.68
C GLU A 285 43.91 -19.09 17.55
N GLU A 286 44.01 -19.90 16.51
CA GLU A 286 45.19 -20.72 16.24
C GLU A 286 46.47 -19.88 16.05
N GLU A 287 46.39 -18.76 15.33
CA GLU A 287 47.51 -17.84 15.16
C GLU A 287 47.93 -17.21 16.51
N MET A 288 46.96 -16.82 17.34
CA MET A 288 47.22 -16.30 18.69
C MET A 288 47.86 -17.37 19.60
N HIS A 289 47.41 -18.62 19.51
CA HIS A 289 48.04 -19.74 20.21
C HIS A 289 49.49 -19.94 19.77
N LYS A 290 49.75 -19.98 18.46
CA LYS A 290 51.12 -20.08 17.92
C LYS A 290 52.02 -18.93 18.37
N GLN A 291 51.49 -17.70 18.44
CA GLN A 291 52.24 -16.54 18.95
C GLN A 291 52.56 -16.67 20.44
N ARG A 292 51.59 -17.12 21.25
CA ARG A 292 51.80 -17.39 22.68
C ARG A 292 52.86 -18.46 22.90
N ASP A 293 52.81 -19.56 22.15
CA ASP A 293 53.79 -20.65 22.26
C ASP A 293 55.20 -20.19 21.88
N ARG A 294 55.33 -19.39 20.81
CA ARG A 294 56.60 -18.75 20.43
C ARG A 294 57.12 -17.82 21.51
N ALA A 295 56.25 -16.98 22.09
CA ALA A 295 56.64 -16.07 23.17
C ALA A 295 57.08 -16.83 24.42
N LEU A 296 56.38 -17.91 24.79
CA LEU A 296 56.76 -18.80 25.89
C LEU A 296 58.10 -19.48 25.63
N ALA A 297 58.37 -19.93 24.41
CA ALA A 297 59.66 -20.52 24.03
C ALA A 297 60.80 -19.51 24.16
N VAL A 298 60.61 -18.28 23.67
CA VAL A 298 61.60 -17.20 23.81
C VAL A 298 61.83 -16.86 25.28
N LEU A 299 60.77 -16.79 26.10
CA LEU A 299 60.91 -16.56 27.54
C LEU A 299 61.72 -17.69 28.20
N ALA A 300 61.44 -18.95 27.87
CA ALA A 300 62.20 -20.08 28.40
C ALA A 300 63.68 -20.06 27.98
N GLU A 301 63.99 -19.65 26.75
CA GLU A 301 65.37 -19.43 26.30
C GLU A 301 66.05 -18.33 27.11
N LYS A 302 65.36 -17.20 27.34
CA LYS A 302 65.87 -16.08 28.14
C LYS A 302 66.06 -16.46 29.59
N ASP A 303 65.15 -17.22 30.18
CA ASP A 303 65.28 -17.74 31.54
C ASP A 303 66.50 -18.67 31.65
N GLY A 304 66.73 -19.54 30.65
CA GLY A 304 67.93 -20.37 30.59
C GLY A 304 69.23 -19.57 30.41
N GLU A 305 69.22 -18.49 29.63
CA GLU A 305 70.35 -17.55 29.54
C GLU A 305 70.60 -16.84 30.87
N LEU A 306 69.55 -16.37 31.55
CA LEU A 306 69.64 -15.74 32.87
C LEU A 306 70.19 -16.71 33.91
N GLU A 307 69.77 -17.97 33.89
CA GLU A 307 70.32 -19.02 34.75
C GLU A 307 71.80 -19.27 34.47
N ARG A 308 72.23 -19.28 33.19
CA ARG A 308 73.65 -19.40 32.82
C ARG A 308 74.47 -18.19 33.27
N LEU A 309 73.92 -16.98 33.20
CA LEU A 309 74.56 -15.76 33.69
C LEU A 309 74.59 -15.69 35.24
N ARG A 310 73.61 -16.29 35.91
CA ARG A 310 73.55 -16.43 37.37
C ARG A 310 74.37 -17.60 37.90
N ALA A 311 74.69 -18.59 37.06
CA ALA A 311 75.62 -19.66 37.42
C ALA A 311 76.96 -19.01 37.80
N PRO A 312 77.56 -19.39 38.94
CA PRO A 312 78.68 -18.66 39.50
C PRO A 312 79.86 -18.69 38.52
N ALA A 313 80.19 -17.53 37.96
CA ALA A 313 81.49 -17.32 37.33
C ALA A 313 82.59 -17.65 38.37
N PRO A 314 83.67 -18.36 37.99
CA PRO A 314 84.74 -18.68 38.92
C PRO A 314 85.29 -17.37 39.51
N PRO A 315 85.52 -17.31 40.85
CA PRO A 315 85.71 -16.05 41.54
C PRO A 315 87.04 -15.41 41.13
N HIS A 316 86.98 -14.43 40.23
CA HIS A 316 88.00 -13.40 40.13
C HIS A 316 87.71 -12.38 41.22
N GLY A 317 88.42 -12.54 42.33
CA GLY A 317 88.23 -11.75 43.53
C GLY A 317 88.53 -10.27 43.29
N HIS A 318 87.55 -9.42 43.59
CA HIS A 318 87.82 -8.09 44.08
C HIS A 318 87.00 -7.86 45.35
N LYS A 319 87.75 -7.75 46.45
CA LYS A 319 87.32 -7.45 47.81
C LYS A 319 86.88 -6.00 47.94
N GLY A 320 85.92 -5.77 48.85
CA GLY A 320 85.59 -4.48 49.45
C GLY A 320 84.18 -4.04 49.07
N SER A 321 83.25 -3.72 49.97
CA SER A 321 83.32 -3.49 51.41
C SER A 321 81.89 -3.63 51.96
N SER A 322 81.81 -4.10 53.20
CA SER A 322 80.63 -4.21 54.04
C SER A 322 79.89 -2.89 54.32
N SER A 323 78.56 -3.03 54.43
CA SER A 323 77.44 -2.33 55.14
C SER A 323 77.76 -1.43 56.36
N PRO A 324 76.79 -0.79 57.09
CA PRO A 324 75.31 -0.63 56.91
C PRO A 324 74.68 0.74 57.38
N SER A 325 73.35 0.90 57.22
CA SER A 325 72.37 1.77 57.97
C SER A 325 72.50 3.30 57.78
N SER A 326 71.46 4.16 57.80
CA SER A 326 70.18 4.20 58.50
C SER A 326 69.21 5.23 57.85
N SER A 327 67.94 5.17 58.27
CA SER A 327 66.78 6.00 57.92
C SER A 327 66.82 7.46 58.41
N SER A 328 66.33 8.42 57.62
CA SER A 328 65.56 9.58 58.13
C SER A 328 64.81 10.34 57.02
N SER A 329 63.59 10.75 57.38
CA SER A 329 62.53 11.40 56.61
C SER A 329 62.81 12.84 56.15
N GLY A 330 62.04 13.29 55.14
CA GLY A 330 61.39 14.61 55.16
C GLY A 330 61.90 15.72 54.23
N GLU A 331 61.00 16.14 53.32
CA GLU A 331 60.85 17.45 52.64
C GLU A 331 61.75 17.84 51.45
N GLY A 332 61.10 18.11 50.31
CA GLY A 332 61.63 18.90 49.18
C GLY A 332 61.54 20.41 49.46
N PRO A 333 61.95 21.32 48.54
CA PRO A 333 61.74 21.21 47.09
C PRO A 333 62.89 21.72 46.19
N GLY A 334 62.83 21.34 44.91
CA GLY A 334 63.30 22.12 43.75
C GLY A 334 64.79 22.44 43.63
N ARG A 335 65.48 21.77 42.70
CA ARG A 335 66.25 22.39 41.59
C ARG A 335 67.13 21.33 40.91
N GLU A 336 66.82 21.10 39.65
CA GLU A 336 67.67 20.61 38.56
C GLU A 336 69.03 19.99 38.93
N SER A 337 69.10 18.66 38.79
CA SER A 337 70.30 18.00 38.28
C SER A 337 69.86 16.80 37.47
N SER A 338 69.70 17.07 36.18
CA SER A 338 69.89 16.12 35.10
C SER A 338 71.20 15.36 35.36
N SER A 339 71.10 14.18 35.97
CA SER A 339 72.19 13.21 35.92
C SER A 339 71.76 12.15 34.93
N GLU A 340 72.15 12.41 33.69
CA GLU A 340 72.17 11.47 32.59
C GLU A 340 72.82 10.16 33.07
N ILE A 341 71.99 9.16 33.39
CA ILE A 341 72.44 7.78 33.35
C ILE A 341 72.48 7.42 31.87
N LEU A 342 73.60 7.78 31.24
CA LEU A 342 74.05 7.22 29.97
C LEU A 342 73.83 5.70 30.02
N PRO A 343 73.04 5.10 29.11
CA PRO A 343 73.21 3.71 28.80
C PRO A 343 74.59 3.60 28.18
N GLN A 344 75.52 3.00 28.92
CA GLN A 344 76.80 2.53 28.45
C GLN A 344 76.61 1.90 27.06
N GLU A 345 77.20 2.53 26.05
CA GLU A 345 77.19 2.07 24.67
C GLU A 345 77.61 0.60 24.63
N LEU A 346 76.65 -0.27 24.33
CA LEU A 346 76.95 -1.62 23.90
C LEU A 346 77.77 -1.50 22.60
N PRO A 347 78.82 -2.31 22.43
CA PRO A 347 79.64 -2.27 21.22
C PRO A 347 78.74 -2.50 20.00
N PRO A 348 78.97 -1.81 18.86
CA PRO A 348 78.15 -1.99 17.68
C PRO A 348 78.33 -3.42 17.19
N CYS A 349 77.31 -4.25 17.41
CA CYS A 349 77.18 -5.55 16.77
C CYS A 349 76.91 -5.27 15.29
N SER A 350 77.99 -5.19 14.51
CA SER A 350 78.02 -4.88 13.07
C SER A 350 77.36 -5.93 12.16
N GLY A 351 76.48 -6.76 12.71
CA GLY A 351 75.67 -7.76 11.99
C GLY A 351 74.15 -7.59 12.11
N SER A 352 73.62 -6.73 13.01
CA SER A 352 72.17 -6.58 13.23
C SER A 352 71.54 -5.29 12.65
N GLU A 353 72.37 -4.34 12.20
CA GLU A 353 71.92 -3.08 11.62
C GLU A 353 70.96 -3.24 10.42
N PRO A 354 71.23 -4.09 9.40
CA PRO A 354 70.35 -4.20 8.24
C PRO A 354 68.96 -4.77 8.58
N THR A 355 68.86 -5.63 9.59
CA THR A 355 67.58 -6.19 10.06
C THR A 355 66.75 -5.15 10.81
N PHE A 356 67.40 -4.26 11.57
CA PHE A 356 66.72 -3.20 12.31
C PHE A 356 66.14 -2.13 11.36
N PHE A 357 66.87 -1.77 10.29
CA PHE A 357 66.39 -0.85 9.26
C PHE A 357 65.20 -1.41 8.47
N LEU A 358 65.24 -2.69 8.08
CA LEU A 358 64.11 -3.35 7.38
C LEU A 358 62.86 -3.42 8.25
N TYR A 359 63.01 -3.71 9.55
CA TYR A 359 61.89 -3.72 10.49
C TYR A 359 61.30 -2.32 10.68
N ALA A 360 62.15 -1.29 10.82
CA ALA A 360 61.70 0.11 10.91
C ALA A 360 60.95 0.55 9.64
N GLU A 361 61.42 0.16 8.46
CA GLU A 361 60.73 0.44 7.20
C GLU A 361 59.37 -0.28 7.10
N GLN A 362 59.30 -1.55 7.52
CA GLN A 362 58.04 -2.28 7.58
C GLN A 362 57.05 -1.64 8.55
N LEU A 363 57.53 -1.16 9.71
CA LEU A 363 56.70 -0.43 10.67
C LEU A 363 56.16 0.86 10.07
N ALA A 364 56.99 1.64 9.38
CA ALA A 364 56.57 2.87 8.71
C ALA A 364 55.51 2.59 7.63
N ARG A 365 55.65 1.51 6.84
CA ARG A 365 54.63 1.10 5.86
C ARG A 365 53.31 0.74 6.54
N LYS A 366 53.36 0.00 7.65
CA LYS A 366 52.18 -0.35 8.45
C LYS A 366 51.52 0.87 9.07
N GLU A 367 52.29 1.84 9.54
CA GLU A 367 51.76 3.10 10.08
C GLU A 367 51.06 3.93 9.00
N VAL A 368 51.61 3.99 7.78
CA VAL A 368 50.96 4.65 6.64
C VAL A 368 49.66 3.93 6.25
N GLU A 369 49.66 2.60 6.19
CA GLU A 369 48.45 1.81 5.94
C GLU A 369 47.38 2.06 7.02
N ILE A 370 47.76 2.03 8.31
CA ILE A 370 46.86 2.32 9.42
C ILE A 370 46.31 3.75 9.33
N ALA A 371 47.15 4.72 8.98
CA ALA A 371 46.72 6.11 8.80
C ALA A 371 45.75 6.25 7.62
N ALA A 372 45.98 5.55 6.51
CA ALA A 372 45.08 5.51 5.36
C ALA A 372 43.73 4.86 5.71
N LEU A 373 43.75 3.73 6.41
CA LEU A 373 42.55 3.04 6.89
C LEU A 373 41.76 3.89 7.88
N ARG A 374 42.43 4.60 8.81
CA ARG A 374 41.77 5.55 9.72
C ARG A 374 41.10 6.70 8.96
N LYS A 375 41.76 7.25 7.93
CA LYS A 375 41.17 8.30 7.07
C LYS A 375 39.95 7.77 6.31
N GLN A 376 40.01 6.56 5.77
CA GLN A 376 38.87 5.92 5.09
C GLN A 376 37.72 5.66 6.08
N ARG A 377 38.01 5.15 7.28
CA ARG A 377 37.03 4.95 8.36
C ARG A 377 36.30 6.25 8.69
N HIS A 378 37.03 7.34 8.91
CA HIS A 378 36.43 8.64 9.20
C HIS A 378 35.58 9.19 8.04
N ARG A 379 35.98 8.95 6.79
CA ARG A 379 35.16 9.31 5.61
C ARG A 379 33.85 8.52 5.57
N LEU A 380 33.91 7.21 5.82
CA LEU A 380 32.72 6.36 5.87
C LEU A 380 31.82 6.71 7.06
N GLU A 381 32.39 6.98 8.23
CA GLU A 381 31.65 7.49 9.40
C GLU A 381 30.92 8.79 9.06
N ALA A 382 31.60 9.76 8.44
CA ALA A 382 30.98 11.01 8.03
C ALA A 382 29.85 10.80 7.01
N GLN A 383 30.02 9.89 6.05
CA GLN A 383 28.97 9.52 5.11
C GLN A 383 27.77 8.85 5.81
N LEU A 384 28.01 7.96 6.78
CA LEU A 384 26.94 7.35 7.57
C LEU A 384 26.16 8.41 8.37
N HIS A 385 26.85 9.35 9.02
CA HIS A 385 26.19 10.45 9.73
C HIS A 385 25.36 11.34 8.78
N GLN A 386 25.87 11.62 7.58
CA GLN A 386 25.11 12.37 6.57
C GLN A 386 23.88 11.61 6.08
N LEU A 387 24.01 10.30 5.82
CA LEU A 387 22.89 9.46 5.39
C LEU A 387 21.84 9.32 6.50
N GLN A 388 22.26 9.12 7.75
CA GLN A 388 21.35 9.12 8.91
C GLN A 388 20.62 10.45 9.06
N GLY A 389 21.33 11.58 8.90
CA GLY A 389 20.70 12.90 8.94
C GLY A 389 19.67 13.12 7.83
N ARG A 390 19.95 12.62 6.62
CA ARG A 390 18.98 12.66 5.50
C ARG A 390 17.76 11.79 5.76
N ALA A 391 17.97 10.56 6.25
CA ALA A 391 16.89 9.64 6.58
C ALA A 391 15.96 10.24 7.65
N LEU A 392 16.51 10.82 8.72
CA LEU A 392 15.70 11.49 9.75
C LEU A 392 14.91 12.68 9.18
N ALA A 393 15.53 13.49 8.32
CA ALA A 393 14.84 14.62 7.68
C ALA A 393 13.72 14.15 6.74
N GLU A 394 13.91 13.04 6.02
CA GLU A 394 12.88 12.43 5.18
C GLU A 394 11.74 11.84 6.03
N GLU A 395 12.06 11.15 7.12
CA GLU A 395 11.06 10.65 8.09
C GLU A 395 10.21 11.78 8.67
N GLU A 396 10.83 12.91 9.06
CA GLU A 396 10.10 14.09 9.54
C GLU A 396 9.19 14.69 8.48
N ARG A 397 9.65 14.78 7.22
CA ARG A 397 8.81 15.26 6.10
C ARG A 397 7.63 14.35 5.86
N HIS A 398 7.85 13.04 5.76
CA HIS A 398 6.78 12.06 5.57
C HIS A 398 5.79 12.06 6.75
N ARG A 399 6.28 12.26 7.97
CA ARG A 399 5.42 12.41 9.14
C ARG A 399 4.53 13.65 9.05
N GLN A 400 5.10 14.80 8.67
CA GLN A 400 4.34 16.04 8.46
C GLN A 400 3.32 15.90 7.33
N GLU A 401 3.69 15.27 6.21
CA GLU A 401 2.79 14.97 5.09
C GLU A 401 1.64 14.05 5.54
N ALA A 402 1.96 12.99 6.30
CA ALA A 402 0.95 12.08 6.83
C ALA A 402 0.00 12.79 7.80
N GLU A 403 0.50 13.67 8.67
CA GLU A 403 -0.32 14.49 9.57
C GLU A 403 -1.21 15.47 8.79
N ALA A 404 -0.68 16.11 7.74
CA ALA A 404 -1.43 17.00 6.86
C ALA A 404 -2.54 16.26 6.10
N LEU A 405 -2.23 15.10 5.50
CA LEU A 405 -3.21 14.25 4.80
C LEU A 405 -4.27 13.71 5.75
N ARG A 406 -3.89 13.30 6.97
CA ARG A 406 -4.86 12.92 8.02
C ARG A 406 -5.78 14.08 8.38
N GLY A 407 -5.25 15.31 8.49
CA GLY A 407 -6.03 16.51 8.71
C GLY A 407 -7.03 16.77 7.57
N GLN A 408 -6.60 16.63 6.31
CA GLN A 408 -7.48 16.77 5.14
C GLN A 408 -8.57 15.69 5.09
N LEU A 409 -8.24 14.44 5.39
CA LEU A 409 -9.22 13.35 5.48
C LEU A 409 -10.23 13.61 6.59
N GLN A 410 -9.79 14.03 7.77
CA GLN A 410 -10.69 14.38 8.86
C GLN A 410 -11.61 15.54 8.47
N LYS A 411 -11.09 16.56 7.77
CA LYS A 411 -11.89 17.67 7.25
C LYS A 411 -12.94 17.19 6.25
N SER A 412 -12.52 16.39 5.25
CA SER A 412 -13.43 15.82 4.25
C SER A 412 -14.50 14.92 4.87
N CYS A 413 -14.14 14.10 5.86
CA CYS A 413 -15.09 13.29 6.62
C CYS A 413 -16.13 14.15 7.35
N ARG A 414 -15.70 15.27 7.96
CA ARG A 414 -16.62 16.21 8.61
C ARG A 414 -17.54 16.89 7.59
N ASP A 415 -17.00 17.35 6.47
CA ASP A 415 -17.78 18.01 5.41
C ASP A 415 -18.82 17.05 4.81
N ARG A 416 -18.43 15.80 4.53
CA ARG A 416 -19.34 14.74 4.09
C ARG A 416 -20.40 14.38 5.14
N SER A 417 -20.07 14.46 6.42
CA SER A 417 -21.04 14.22 7.51
C SER A 417 -22.03 15.39 7.65
N ARG A 418 -21.61 16.63 7.33
CA ARG A 418 -22.46 17.83 7.32
C ARG A 418 -23.50 17.82 6.18
N GLU A 419 -23.17 17.23 5.04
CA GLU A 419 -24.08 17.09 3.89
C GLU A 419 -25.34 16.25 4.22
N GLY A 420 -25.32 15.45 5.28
CA GLY A 420 -26.48 14.70 5.79
C GLY A 420 -27.21 15.34 6.97
N ALA A 421 -26.78 16.50 7.46
CA ALA A 421 -27.36 17.13 8.64
C ALA A 421 -28.70 17.82 8.29
N ASN A 422 -29.75 17.51 9.05
CA ASN A 422 -31.05 18.17 8.90
C ASN A 422 -30.95 19.66 9.32
N LEU A 423 -30.86 20.56 8.34
CA LEU A 423 -30.73 22.00 8.55
C LEU A 423 -31.91 22.61 9.31
N GLU A 424 -33.10 22.02 9.22
CA GLU A 424 -34.28 22.48 9.98
C GLU A 424 -34.12 22.20 11.48
N TYR A 425 -33.57 21.04 11.83
CA TYR A 425 -33.23 20.72 13.21
C TYR A 425 -32.15 21.65 13.74
N LEU A 426 -31.09 21.89 12.97
CA LEU A 426 -30.04 22.84 13.35
C LEU A 426 -30.62 24.26 13.56
N LYS A 427 -31.48 24.73 12.66
CA LYS A 427 -32.18 26.01 12.80
C LYS A 427 -32.98 26.07 14.11
N ASN A 428 -33.70 25.01 14.46
CA ASN A 428 -34.48 24.94 15.70
C ASN A 428 -33.61 24.92 16.96
N VAL A 429 -32.49 24.19 16.94
CA VAL A 429 -31.54 24.16 18.06
C VAL A 429 -30.83 25.50 18.22
N VAL A 430 -30.42 26.15 17.12
CA VAL A 430 -29.82 27.50 17.15
C VAL A 430 -30.82 28.55 17.63
N TYR A 431 -32.07 28.48 17.17
CA TYR A 431 -33.14 29.35 17.66
C TYR A 431 -33.36 29.18 19.17
N ARG A 432 -33.41 27.94 19.68
CA ARG A 432 -33.48 27.66 21.12
C ARG A 432 -32.24 28.18 21.86
N PHE A 433 -31.05 27.99 21.31
CA PHE A 433 -29.81 28.50 21.89
C PHE A 433 -29.83 30.03 22.07
N LEU A 434 -30.37 30.77 21.10
CA LEU A 434 -30.47 32.24 21.14
C LEU A 434 -31.61 32.75 22.06
N THR A 435 -32.68 31.98 22.25
CA THR A 435 -33.88 32.40 22.98
C THR A 435 -33.94 31.90 24.43
N LEU A 436 -33.22 30.84 24.78
CA LEU A 436 -33.16 30.31 26.14
C LEU A 436 -32.49 31.31 27.09
N PRO A 437 -33.04 31.62 28.28
CA PRO A 437 -32.39 32.48 29.27
C PRO A 437 -31.44 31.72 30.21
N ASP A 438 -31.61 30.39 30.34
CA ASP A 438 -30.85 29.55 31.26
C ASP A 438 -29.45 29.18 30.72
N ALA A 439 -28.42 29.36 31.53
CA ALA A 439 -27.02 29.06 31.19
C ALA A 439 -26.78 27.55 30.98
N ARG A 440 -27.46 26.68 31.74
CA ARG A 440 -27.31 25.22 31.60
C ARG A 440 -27.99 24.72 30.33
N GLY A 441 -29.21 25.18 30.05
CA GLY A 441 -29.92 24.91 28.79
C GLY A 441 -29.17 25.41 27.55
N ARG A 442 -28.50 26.57 27.63
CA ARG A 442 -27.61 27.07 26.58
C ARG A 442 -26.38 26.19 26.36
N GLN A 443 -25.73 25.70 27.42
CA GLN A 443 -24.59 24.78 27.27
C GLN A 443 -25.00 23.45 26.63
N GLN A 444 -26.18 22.92 26.98
CA GLN A 444 -26.71 21.69 26.36
C GLN A 444 -27.03 21.87 24.88
N THR A 445 -27.70 22.97 24.52
CA THR A 445 -28.01 23.29 23.11
C THR A 445 -26.74 23.64 22.32
N LEU A 446 -25.74 24.27 22.91
CA LEU A 446 -24.41 24.46 22.31
C LEU A 446 -23.71 23.13 22.04
N THR A 447 -23.76 22.20 23.00
CA THR A 447 -23.18 20.86 22.84
C THR A 447 -23.86 20.11 21.68
N ALA A 448 -25.18 20.25 21.55
CA ALA A 448 -25.93 19.72 20.41
C ALA A 448 -25.49 20.37 19.08
N ILE A 449 -25.34 21.70 19.02
CA ILE A 449 -24.84 22.41 17.83
C ILE A 449 -23.44 21.93 17.44
N LEU A 450 -22.53 21.80 18.42
CA LEU A 450 -21.16 21.31 18.19
C LEU A 450 -21.12 19.86 17.68
N ALA A 451 -22.08 19.04 18.10
CA ALA A 451 -22.22 17.66 17.65
C ALA A 451 -22.78 17.59 16.22
N ILE A 452 -23.85 18.33 15.91
CA ILE A 452 -24.49 18.36 14.59
C ILE A 452 -23.53 18.90 13.52
N LEU A 453 -22.74 19.92 13.86
CA LEU A 453 -21.79 20.55 12.93
C LEU A 453 -20.40 19.88 12.92
N HIS A 454 -20.24 18.78 13.66
CA HIS A 454 -19.01 17.98 13.73
C HIS A 454 -17.73 18.80 13.94
N PHE A 455 -17.72 19.67 14.96
CA PHE A 455 -16.56 20.52 15.30
C PHE A 455 -15.33 19.69 15.69
N SER A 456 -14.14 20.20 15.34
CA SER A 456 -12.84 19.67 15.75
C SER A 456 -12.69 19.65 17.28
N PRO A 457 -11.94 18.70 17.87
CA PRO A 457 -11.59 18.77 19.28
C PRO A 457 -10.90 20.10 19.66
N GLU A 458 -10.05 20.63 18.78
CA GLU A 458 -9.38 21.94 18.98
C GLU A 458 -10.36 23.11 19.00
N GLU A 459 -11.35 23.10 18.10
CA GLU A 459 -12.38 24.13 18.03
C GLU A 459 -13.31 24.05 19.24
N LYS A 460 -13.70 22.84 19.66
CA LYS A 460 -14.48 22.60 20.88
C LYS A 460 -13.76 23.13 22.12
N LEU A 461 -12.45 22.90 22.23
CA LEU A 461 -11.61 23.42 23.31
C LEU A 461 -11.52 24.95 23.28
N SER A 462 -11.41 25.54 22.09
CA SER A 462 -11.36 27.00 21.92
C SER A 462 -12.68 27.66 22.33
N ILE A 463 -13.80 27.07 21.92
CA ILE A 463 -15.17 27.50 22.28
C ILE A 463 -15.42 27.34 23.78
N ALA A 464 -14.97 26.23 24.39
CA ALA A 464 -15.06 26.01 25.83
C ALA A 464 -14.24 27.03 26.63
N LYS A 465 -13.03 27.36 26.18
CA LYS A 465 -12.18 28.40 26.79
C LYS A 465 -12.85 29.78 26.72
N SER A 466 -13.44 30.14 25.58
CA SER A 466 -14.17 31.40 25.41
C SER A 466 -15.46 31.47 26.24
N SER A 467 -16.17 30.35 26.41
CA SER A 467 -17.36 30.29 27.28
C SER A 467 -17.03 30.42 28.77
N ALA A 468 -15.81 30.04 29.19
CA ALA A 468 -15.37 30.13 30.58
C ALA A 468 -14.91 31.54 31.00
N HIS A 469 -14.47 32.37 30.03
CA HIS A 469 -13.83 33.67 30.31
C HIS A 469 -14.74 34.90 30.08
N GLY A 470 -15.98 34.71 29.64
CA GLY A 470 -16.91 35.82 29.50
C GLY A 470 -18.27 35.39 28.98
N SER A 471 -19.33 35.99 29.53
CA SER A 471 -20.68 35.90 28.96
C SER A 471 -20.60 36.26 27.46
N TRP A 472 -20.94 35.32 26.58
CA TRP A 472 -20.98 35.52 25.13
C TRP A 472 -21.86 36.68 24.66
N TRP A 473 -22.68 37.22 25.56
CA TRP A 473 -23.55 38.35 25.31
C TRP A 473 -23.27 39.43 26.34
N PRO A 474 -23.05 40.69 25.94
CA PRO A 474 -23.11 41.79 26.89
C PRO A 474 -24.51 41.78 27.48
N HIS A 475 -24.62 41.64 28.80
CA HIS A 475 -25.88 41.87 29.49
C HIS A 475 -26.34 43.28 29.14
N GLY A 476 -27.37 43.37 28.29
CA GLY A 476 -28.06 44.61 28.01
C GLY A 476 -28.65 45.11 29.32
N LYS A 477 -27.99 46.10 29.93
CA LYS A 477 -28.64 47.00 30.88
C LYS A 477 -29.76 47.69 30.10
N ARG A 478 -31.00 47.35 30.41
CA ARG A 478 -32.12 48.29 30.35
C ARG A 478 -32.58 48.55 31.76
#